data_AF-I0KEV4-F1
#
_entry.id   AF-I0KEV4-F1
#
_cell.length_a   1.000
_cell.length_b   1.000
_cell.length_c   1.000
_cell.angle_alpha   90.00
_cell.angle_beta   90.00
_cell.angle_gamma   90.00
#
_symmetry.space_group_name_H-M   'P 1'
#
loop_
_entity.id
_entity.type
_entity.pdbx_description
1 polymer ?
#
loop_
_entity_poly.entity_id
_entity_poly.type
_entity_poly.pdbx_seq_one_letter_code
_entity_poly.pdbx_strand_id
1 'polypeptide(L)'
;MSFYTDQLTKLTEQLYANADQTARVVRARRFIDTHFAEPLTLVDIAAAACCSPYHFSREFKRHYGLTPLHYLTDKRMAEARRLLNANRPVAEVCGAVGYESLGTFSTLVKKRMGQSPGTLKRARMKK
;
A
#
# COMPACT_ATOMS: atom_id res chain seq x y z
N MET A 1 -22.39 35.91 -17.43
CA MET A 1 -21.60 34.78 -17.95
C MET A 1 -22.51 33.94 -18.83
N SER A 2 -22.01 33.41 -19.95
CA SER A 2 -22.80 32.59 -20.88
C SER A 2 -22.94 31.17 -20.31
N PHE A 3 -24.03 30.46 -20.63
CA PHE A 3 -24.22 29.04 -20.26
C PHE A 3 -22.98 28.20 -20.61
N TYR A 4 -22.34 28.49 -21.74
CA TYR A 4 -21.12 27.82 -22.18
C TYR A 4 -19.92 28.13 -21.29
N THR A 5 -19.81 29.33 -20.72
CA THR A 5 -18.74 29.67 -19.78
C THR A 5 -18.92 28.94 -18.46
N ASP A 6 -20.14 28.81 -17.95
CA ASP A 6 -20.44 28.07 -16.73
C ASP A 6 -20.23 26.55 -16.92
N GLN A 7 -20.60 26.01 -18.09
CA GLN A 7 -20.33 24.61 -18.44
C GLN A 7 -18.83 24.35 -18.61
N LEU A 8 -18.10 25.24 -19.27
CA LEU A 8 -16.64 25.13 -19.39
C LEU A 8 -15.97 25.23 -18.02
N THR A 9 -16.44 26.12 -17.13
CA THR A 9 -15.90 26.26 -15.77
C THR A 9 -16.15 25.00 -14.95
N LYS A 10 -17.36 24.42 -15.00
CA LYS A 10 -17.65 23.13 -14.36
C LYS A 10 -16.79 21.99 -14.91
N LEU A 11 -16.62 21.92 -16.23
CA LEU A 11 -15.87 20.85 -16.88
C LEU A 11 -14.37 20.97 -16.58
N THR A 12 -13.82 22.19 -16.61
CA THR A 12 -12.42 22.43 -16.24
C THR A 12 -12.19 22.19 -14.76
N GLU A 13 -13.06 22.68 -13.87
CA GLU A 13 -12.98 22.38 -12.44
C GLU A 13 -13.01 20.89 -12.16
N GLN A 14 -13.86 20.11 -12.82
CA GLN A 14 -13.89 18.65 -12.67
C GLN A 14 -12.62 17.98 -13.21
N LEU A 15 -12.15 18.35 -14.40
CA LEU A 15 -10.95 17.77 -15.01
C LEU A 15 -9.67 18.10 -14.22
N TYR A 16 -9.53 19.34 -13.72
CA TYR A 16 -8.40 19.77 -12.91
C TYR A 16 -8.49 19.31 -11.45
N ALA A 17 -9.69 19.22 -10.86
CA ALA A 17 -9.86 18.61 -9.53
C ALA A 17 -9.46 17.13 -9.52
N ASN A 18 -9.73 16.40 -10.60
CA ASN A 18 -9.30 15.01 -10.75
C ASN A 18 -7.77 14.88 -10.83
N ALA A 19 -7.07 15.86 -11.40
CA ALA A 19 -5.60 15.85 -11.48
C ALA A 19 -4.96 16.00 -10.09
N ASP A 20 -5.47 16.91 -9.27
CA ASP A 20 -5.02 17.09 -7.88
C ASP A 20 -5.36 15.86 -7.01
N GLN A 21 -6.57 15.32 -7.12
CA GLN A 21 -6.96 14.06 -6.44
C GLN A 21 -6.04 12.90 -6.83
N THR A 22 -5.75 12.74 -8.13
CA THR A 22 -4.83 11.72 -8.64
C THR A 22 -3.42 11.96 -8.09
N ALA A 23 -2.93 13.20 -8.06
CA ALA A 23 -1.62 13.53 -7.53
C ALA A 23 -1.49 13.18 -6.04
N ARG A 24 -2.53 13.45 -5.24
CA ARG A 24 -2.56 13.10 -3.81
C ARG A 24 -2.55 11.58 -3.60
N VAL A 25 -3.31 10.84 -4.39
CA VAL A 25 -3.35 9.37 -4.35
C VAL A 25 -2.00 8.75 -4.76
N VAL A 26 -1.33 9.31 -5.78
CA VAL A 26 0.03 8.92 -6.18
C VAL A 26 1.05 9.25 -5.08
N ARG A 27 0.93 10.40 -4.43
CA ARG A 27 1.79 10.81 -3.31
C ARG A 27 1.66 9.85 -2.13
N ALA A 28 0.44 9.48 -1.74
CA ALA A 28 0.21 8.47 -0.70
C ALA A 28 0.85 7.13 -1.05
N ARG A 29 0.68 6.67 -2.30
CA ARG A 29 1.31 5.41 -2.75
C ARG A 29 2.83 5.47 -2.61
N ARG A 30 3.46 6.56 -3.08
CA ARG A 30 4.90 6.75 -2.96
C ARG A 30 5.35 6.74 -1.50
N PHE A 31 4.59 7.40 -0.64
CA PHE A 31 4.85 7.40 0.80
C PHE A 31 4.82 5.97 1.37
N ILE A 32 3.79 5.19 1.04
CA ILE A 32 3.73 3.78 1.45
C ILE A 32 4.92 2.98 0.88
N ASP A 33 5.25 3.16 -0.40
CA ASP A 33 6.32 2.41 -1.05
C ASP A 33 7.70 2.68 -0.42
N THR A 34 7.92 3.87 0.13
CA THR A 34 9.15 4.26 0.83
C THR A 34 9.15 3.83 2.30
N HIS A 35 8.01 3.96 2.99
CA HIS A 35 7.91 3.83 4.46
C HIS A 35 7.22 2.53 4.90
N PHE A 36 7.01 1.55 4.03
CA PHE A 36 6.19 0.36 4.33
C PHE A 36 6.65 -0.42 5.57
N ALA A 37 7.93 -0.35 5.95
CA ALA A 37 8.47 -1.06 7.11
C ALA A 37 8.14 -0.37 8.44
N GLU A 38 7.72 0.89 8.42
CA GLU A 38 7.34 1.66 9.60
C GLU A 38 5.92 1.30 10.08
N PRO A 39 5.56 1.54 11.35
CA PRO A 39 4.22 1.31 11.89
C PRO A 39 3.20 2.34 11.38
N LEU A 40 2.97 2.37 10.06
CA LEU A 40 2.10 3.33 9.41
C LEU A 40 0.62 3.09 9.74
N THR A 41 -0.06 4.16 10.14
CA THR A 41 -1.51 4.21 10.28
C THR A 41 -2.16 4.84 9.05
N LEU A 42 -3.49 4.73 8.94
CA LEU A 42 -4.25 5.42 7.90
C LEU A 42 -4.09 6.95 8.01
N VAL A 43 -3.95 7.47 9.23
CA VAL A 43 -3.77 8.91 9.49
C VAL A 43 -2.45 9.39 8.93
N ASP A 44 -1.36 8.64 9.13
CA ASP A 44 -0.03 9.00 8.63
C ASP A 44 -0.01 9.05 7.09
N ILE A 45 -0.61 8.03 6.46
CA ILE A 45 -0.68 7.93 5.00
C ILE A 45 -1.54 9.09 4.43
N ALA A 46 -2.66 9.41 5.08
CA ALA A 46 -3.53 10.49 4.64
C ALA A 46 -2.87 11.87 4.83
N ALA A 47 -2.15 12.07 5.92
CA ALA A 47 -1.38 13.28 6.20
C ALA A 47 -0.28 13.49 5.14
N ALA A 48 0.43 12.42 4.74
CA ALA A 48 1.40 12.47 3.67
C ALA A 48 0.82 12.91 2.31
N ALA A 49 -0.48 12.71 2.10
CA ALA A 49 -1.23 13.12 0.91
C ALA A 49 -2.07 14.40 1.10
N CYS A 50 -1.93 15.10 2.23
CA CYS A 50 -2.68 16.31 2.56
C CYS A 50 -4.21 16.14 2.47
N CYS A 51 -4.72 14.97 2.90
CA CYS A 51 -6.14 14.63 2.84
C CYS A 51 -6.68 14.21 4.22
N SER A 52 -7.99 14.33 4.39
CA SER A 52 -8.67 13.69 5.53
C SER A 52 -8.64 12.16 5.38
N PRO A 53 -8.46 11.37 6.46
CA PRO A 53 -8.32 9.91 6.40
C PRO A 53 -9.50 9.20 5.73
N TYR A 54 -10.72 9.62 6.03
CA TYR A 54 -11.94 8.98 5.53
C TYR A 54 -12.14 9.24 4.02
N HIS A 55 -12.00 10.50 3.60
CA HIS A 55 -12.11 10.86 2.18
C HIS A 55 -11.00 10.17 1.37
N PHE A 56 -9.76 10.24 1.88
CA PHE A 56 -8.60 9.62 1.26
C PHE A 56 -8.78 8.10 1.05
N SER A 57 -9.28 7.37 2.06
CA SER A 57 -9.45 5.91 1.93
C SER A 57 -10.43 5.54 0.80
N ARG A 58 -11.51 6.32 0.64
CA ARG A 58 -12.48 6.12 -0.46
C ARG A 58 -11.88 6.45 -1.82
N GLU A 59 -11.17 7.57 -1.93
CA GLU A 59 -10.49 8.01 -3.15
C GLU A 59 -9.42 6.99 -3.57
N PHE A 60 -8.54 6.60 -2.65
CA PHE A 60 -7.50 5.61 -2.92
C PHE A 60 -8.08 4.29 -3.41
N LYS A 61 -9.19 3.83 -2.80
CA LYS A 61 -9.91 2.63 -3.28
C LYS A 61 -10.54 2.84 -4.66
N ARG A 62 -11.06 4.02 -4.96
CA ARG A 62 -11.62 4.34 -6.29
C ARG A 62 -10.55 4.27 -7.38
N HIS A 63 -9.33 4.73 -7.09
CA HIS A 63 -8.23 4.75 -8.04
C HIS A 63 -7.45 3.42 -8.15
N TYR A 64 -7.19 2.74 -7.03
CA TYR A 64 -6.38 1.52 -6.99
C TYR A 64 -7.17 0.22 -6.75
N GLY A 65 -8.49 0.30 -6.56
CA GLY A 65 -9.37 -0.86 -6.30
C GLY A 65 -9.30 -1.42 -4.89
N LEU A 66 -8.41 -0.91 -4.03
CA LEU A 66 -8.15 -1.43 -2.69
C LEU A 66 -7.83 -0.31 -1.70
N THR A 67 -7.98 -0.56 -0.40
CA THR A 67 -7.75 0.48 0.63
C THR A 67 -6.26 0.72 0.87
N PRO A 68 -5.85 1.88 1.40
CA PRO A 68 -4.44 2.18 1.66
C PRO A 68 -3.74 1.14 2.56
N LEU A 69 -4.41 0.67 3.61
CA LEU A 69 -3.84 -0.35 4.51
C LEU A 69 -3.75 -1.73 3.86
N HIS A 70 -4.66 -2.05 2.92
CA HIS A 70 -4.51 -3.25 2.09
C HIS A 70 -3.31 -3.12 1.14
N TYR A 71 -3.10 -1.95 0.53
CA TYR A 71 -1.92 -1.70 -0.32
C TYR A 71 -0.63 -1.87 0.48
N LEU A 72 -0.55 -1.27 1.67
CA LEU A 72 0.59 -1.44 2.58
C LEU A 72 0.85 -2.91 2.89
N THR A 73 -0.20 -3.68 3.19
CA THR A 73 -0.09 -5.12 3.44
C THR A 73 0.48 -5.85 2.23
N ASP A 74 -0.04 -5.59 1.04
CA ASP A 74 0.41 -6.25 -0.19
C ASP A 74 1.86 -5.87 -0.53
N LYS A 75 2.24 -4.61 -0.32
CA LYS A 75 3.63 -4.14 -0.45
C LYS A 75 4.58 -4.88 0.50
N ARG A 76 4.20 -4.99 1.79
CA ARG A 76 4.98 -5.75 2.79
C ARG A 76 5.13 -7.22 2.41
N MET A 77 4.07 -7.84 1.90
CA MET A 77 4.12 -9.25 1.48
C MET A 77 4.98 -9.45 0.22
N ALA A 78 4.92 -8.53 -0.74
CA ALA A 78 5.79 -8.57 -1.92
C ALA A 78 7.27 -8.51 -1.50
N GLU A 79 7.61 -7.60 -0.57
CA GLU A 79 8.98 -7.48 -0.06
C GLU A 79 9.40 -8.69 0.78
N ALA A 80 8.51 -9.20 1.62
CA ALA A 80 8.75 -10.41 2.40
C ALA A 80 9.09 -11.59 1.48
N ARG A 81 8.37 -11.74 0.36
CA ARG A 81 8.67 -12.76 -0.64
C ARG A 81 10.05 -12.57 -1.25
N ARG A 82 10.42 -11.34 -1.60
CA ARG A 82 11.75 -11.01 -2.14
C ARG A 82 12.87 -11.42 -1.18
N LEU A 83 12.74 -11.06 0.10
CA LEU A 83 13.73 -11.37 1.14
C LEU A 83 13.79 -12.85 1.49
N LEU A 84 12.64 -13.52 1.58
CA LEU A 84 12.57 -14.97 1.78
C LEU A 84 13.22 -15.72 0.61
N ASN A 85 12.97 -15.26 -0.62
CA ASN A 85 13.65 -15.80 -1.80
C ASN A 85 15.17 -15.57 -1.70
N ALA A 86 15.63 -14.44 -1.19
CA ALA A 86 17.06 -14.20 -0.93
C ALA A 86 17.63 -14.99 0.28
N ASN A 87 16.94 -16.03 0.75
CA ASN A 87 17.35 -16.89 1.87
C ASN A 87 17.55 -16.17 3.23
N ARG A 88 16.98 -14.98 3.43
CA ARG A 88 17.05 -14.27 4.73
C ARG A 88 16.28 -15.03 5.83
N PRO A 89 16.77 -15.05 7.09
CA PRO A 89 16.06 -15.67 8.23
C PRO A 89 14.63 -15.13 8.39
N VAL A 90 13.67 -16.00 8.71
CA VAL A 90 12.24 -15.62 8.81
C VAL A 90 12.01 -14.52 9.85
N ALA A 91 12.72 -14.58 11.00
CA ALA A 91 12.67 -13.57 12.04
C ALA A 91 13.17 -12.20 11.56
N GLU A 92 14.24 -12.19 10.78
CA GLU A 92 14.77 -10.95 10.20
C GLU A 92 13.80 -10.36 9.18
N VAL A 93 13.22 -11.20 8.31
CA VAL A 93 12.21 -10.74 7.33
C VAL A 93 10.99 -10.14 8.02
N CYS A 94 10.53 -10.74 9.12
CA CYS A 94 9.39 -10.25 9.88
C CYS A 94 9.59 -8.78 10.32
N GLY A 95 10.73 -8.50 10.96
CA GLY A 95 11.07 -7.14 11.38
C GLY A 95 11.32 -6.20 10.19
N ALA A 96 12.04 -6.66 9.16
CA ALA A 96 12.39 -5.86 8.00
C ALA A 96 11.19 -5.36 7.19
N VAL A 97 10.05 -6.05 7.25
CA VAL A 97 8.81 -5.65 6.56
C VAL A 97 7.76 -5.04 7.50
N GLY A 98 8.15 -4.69 8.74
CA GLY A 98 7.30 -3.93 9.65
C GLY A 98 6.28 -4.73 10.45
N TYR A 99 6.56 -6.01 10.75
CA TYR A 99 5.78 -6.80 11.71
C TYR A 99 6.60 -7.09 12.97
N GLU A 100 5.97 -6.86 14.13
CA GLU A 100 6.56 -7.13 15.44
C GLU A 100 6.40 -8.59 15.87
N SER A 101 5.33 -9.25 15.42
CA SER A 101 5.00 -10.63 15.78
C SER A 101 5.22 -11.61 14.63
N LEU A 102 6.10 -12.58 14.87
CA LEU A 102 6.35 -13.73 14.00
C LEU A 102 5.08 -14.55 13.71
N GLY A 103 4.18 -14.69 14.69
CA GLY A 103 2.94 -15.44 14.54
C GLY A 103 1.97 -14.75 13.57
N THR A 104 1.78 -13.43 13.74
CA THR A 104 0.97 -12.61 12.84
C THR A 104 1.53 -12.64 11.42
N PHE A 105 2.85 -12.42 11.29
CA PHE A 105 3.54 -12.48 10.01
C PHE A 105 3.37 -13.83 9.32
N SER A 106 3.62 -14.94 10.03
CA SER A 106 3.54 -16.29 9.46
C SER A 106 2.14 -16.65 8.98
N THR A 107 1.12 -16.25 9.75
CA THR A 107 -0.30 -16.45 9.39
C THR A 107 -0.65 -15.69 8.10
N LEU A 108 -0.20 -14.44 8.02
CA LEU A 108 -0.47 -13.58 6.88
C LEU A 108 0.26 -14.05 5.62
N VAL A 109 1.54 -14.44 5.75
CA VAL A 109 2.31 -15.05 4.65
C VAL A 109 1.61 -16.31 4.16
N LYS A 110 1.20 -17.23 5.04
CA LYS A 110 0.47 -18.42 4.61
C LYS A 110 -0.82 -18.08 3.86
N LYS A 111 -1.59 -17.10 4.35
CA LYS A 111 -2.83 -16.63 3.72
C LYS A 111 -2.60 -16.02 2.34
N ARG A 112 -1.54 -15.22 2.18
CA ARG A 112 -1.25 -14.47 0.94
C ARG A 112 -0.41 -15.24 -0.07
N MET A 113 0.39 -16.20 0.40
CA MET A 113 1.37 -16.93 -0.41
C MET A 113 1.06 -18.42 -0.57
N GLY A 114 0.01 -18.93 0.09
CA GLY A 114 -0.39 -20.34 0.07
C GLY A 114 0.50 -21.29 0.88
N GLN A 115 1.68 -20.84 1.31
CA GLN A 115 2.66 -21.63 2.05
C GLN A 115 3.26 -20.81 3.20
N SER A 116 3.70 -21.50 4.27
CA SER A 116 4.38 -20.83 5.39
C SER A 116 5.79 -20.34 5.00
N PRO A 117 6.33 -19.32 5.69
CA PRO A 117 7.68 -18.81 5.42
C PRO A 117 8.76 -19.90 5.43
N GLY A 118 8.68 -20.85 6.38
CA GLY A 118 9.63 -21.96 6.50
C GLY A 118 9.57 -22.95 5.33
N THR A 119 8.38 -23.22 4.81
CA THR A 119 8.22 -24.09 3.62
C THR A 119 8.80 -23.42 2.38
N LEU A 120 8.59 -22.11 2.20
CA LEU A 120 9.16 -21.35 1.07
C LEU A 120 10.69 -21.40 1.05
N LYS A 121 11.35 -21.28 2.21
CA LYS A 121 12.82 -21.42 2.29
C LYS A 121 13.29 -22.85 1.99
N ARG A 122 12.63 -23.87 2.57
CA ARG A 122 13.00 -25.28 2.36
C ARG A 122 12.84 -25.74 0.92
N ALA A 123 11.83 -25.24 0.20
CA ALA A 123 11.63 -25.55 -1.21
C ALA A 123 12.80 -25.08 -2.10
N ARG A 124 13.51 -24.01 -1.73
CA ARG A 124 14.69 -23.54 -2.45
C ARG A 124 15.99 -24.26 -2.07
N MET A 125 16.15 -24.74 -0.84
CA MET A 125 17.34 -25.51 -0.45
C MET A 125 17.45 -26.87 -1.14
N LYS A 126 16.37 -27.35 -1.79
CA LYS A 126 16.31 -28.64 -2.49
C LYS A 126 16.49 -28.53 -4.01
N LYS A 127 16.79 -27.35 -4.54
CA LYS A 127 16.99 -27.10 -5.98
C LYS A 127 18.39 -26.53 -6.21
#